data_AF-A0A085WHU9-F1
#
_entry.id   AF-A0A085WHU9-F1
#
_cell.length_a   1.000
_cell.length_b   1.000
_cell.length_c   1.000
_cell.angle_alpha   90.00
_cell.angle_beta   90.00
_cell.angle_gamma   90.00
#
_symmetry.space_group_name_H-M   'P 1'
#
loop_
_entity.id
_entity.type
_entity.pdbx_description
1 polymer ?
#
loop_
_entity_poly.entity_id
_entity_poly.type
_entity_poly.pdbx_seq_one_letter_code
_entity_poly.pdbx_strand_id
1 'polypeptide(L)'
;MDPFVRRLVERLHDPAQPLSRNRHFHTFDTPEGRSALKVSRRLKSLQRDIMACRKEGSRARFFRQMGPDGETRIELLMERIQGRRVSMLQDAEFELLSQLPGVQEALEEALEPAA
;
A
#
# COMPACT_ATOMS: atom_id res chain seq x y z
N MET A 1 7.63 -8.90 -7.93
CA MET A 1 6.19 -9.22 -8.12
C MET A 1 5.95 -9.70 -9.54
N ASP A 2 5.09 -10.69 -9.74
CA ASP A 2 4.67 -11.14 -11.07
C ASP A 2 3.95 -10.02 -11.86
N PRO A 3 4.27 -9.78 -13.15
CA PRO A 3 3.67 -8.70 -13.94
C PRO A 3 2.16 -8.81 -14.13
N PHE A 4 1.60 -10.03 -14.21
CA PHE A 4 0.17 -10.24 -14.33
C PHE A 4 -0.55 -9.89 -13.01
N VAL A 5 0.01 -10.33 -11.86
CA VAL A 5 -0.46 -9.92 -10.54
C VAL A 5 -0.44 -8.40 -10.38
N ARG A 6 0.64 -7.73 -10.81
CA ARG A 6 0.75 -6.27 -10.75
C ARG A 6 -0.40 -5.58 -11.49
N ARG A 7 -0.65 -5.97 -12.74
CA ARG A 7 -1.75 -5.41 -13.56
C ARG A 7 -3.12 -5.64 -12.94
N LEU A 8 -3.34 -6.81 -12.34
CA LEU A 8 -4.58 -7.07 -11.61
C LEU A 8 -4.74 -6.15 -10.40
N VAL A 9 -3.66 -5.88 -9.66
CA VAL A 9 -3.70 -4.93 -8.54
C VAL A 9 -4.01 -3.52 -9.06
N GLU A 10 -3.31 -3.03 -10.08
CA GLU A 10 -3.58 -1.72 -10.70
C GLU A 10 -5.07 -1.59 -11.10
N ARG A 11 -5.63 -2.60 -11.78
CA ARG A 11 -7.06 -2.66 -12.14
C ARG A 11 -8.02 -2.72 -10.95
N LEU A 12 -7.61 -3.28 -9.82
CA LEU A 12 -8.40 -3.31 -8.58
C LEU A 12 -8.43 -1.96 -7.85
N HIS A 13 -7.52 -1.05 -8.20
CA HIS A 13 -7.39 0.30 -7.64
C HIS A 13 -7.81 1.40 -8.61
N ASP A 14 -8.03 1.09 -9.89
CA ASP A 14 -8.52 2.02 -10.91
C ASP A 14 -9.88 2.64 -10.49
N PRO A 15 -9.95 3.98 -10.28
CA PRO A 15 -11.17 4.66 -9.87
C PRO A 15 -12.22 4.77 -10.99
N ALA A 16 -11.81 4.71 -12.27
CA ALA A 16 -12.72 4.85 -13.39
C ALA A 16 -13.48 3.54 -13.67
N GLN A 17 -12.82 2.39 -13.47
CA GLN A 17 -13.44 1.09 -13.72
C GLN A 17 -12.90 -0.01 -12.78
N PRO A 18 -13.32 -0.02 -11.51
CA PRO A 18 -12.79 -0.97 -10.54
C PRO A 18 -13.19 -2.41 -10.90
N LEU A 19 -12.20 -3.29 -10.99
CA LEU A 19 -12.43 -4.70 -11.26
C LEU A 19 -13.24 -5.33 -10.10
N SER A 20 -14.44 -5.85 -10.39
CA SER A 20 -15.26 -6.52 -9.37
C SER A 20 -14.89 -7.99 -9.28
N ARG A 21 -14.56 -8.45 -8.06
CA ARG A 21 -14.33 -9.88 -7.78
C ARG A 21 -15.54 -10.73 -8.16
N ASN A 22 -16.72 -10.29 -7.76
CA ASN A 22 -17.94 -11.08 -7.96
C ASN A 22 -18.29 -11.18 -9.45
N ARG A 23 -17.92 -10.18 -10.25
CA ARG A 23 -18.11 -10.20 -11.71
C ARG A 23 -17.05 -11.03 -12.44
N HIS A 24 -15.85 -11.13 -11.90
CA HIS A 24 -14.71 -11.83 -12.51
C HIS A 24 -14.23 -12.99 -11.64
N PHE A 25 -15.16 -13.83 -11.17
CA PHE A 25 -14.87 -14.92 -10.24
C PHE A 25 -13.73 -15.81 -10.72
N HIS A 26 -13.78 -16.29 -11.97
CA HIS A 26 -12.76 -17.17 -12.55
C HIS A 26 -11.36 -16.53 -12.59
N THR A 27 -11.27 -15.22 -12.82
CA THR A 27 -9.99 -14.48 -12.79
C THR A 27 -9.38 -14.49 -11.40
N PHE A 28 -10.19 -14.53 -10.35
CA PHE A 28 -9.74 -14.49 -8.95
C PHE A 28 -9.67 -15.85 -8.26
N ASP A 29 -10.09 -16.92 -8.93
CA ASP A 29 -9.97 -18.28 -8.42
C ASP A 29 -8.60 -18.92 -8.72
N THR A 30 -7.76 -18.25 -9.51
CA THR A 30 -6.37 -18.66 -9.76
C THR A 30 -5.42 -18.24 -8.62
N PRO A 31 -4.25 -18.88 -8.46
CA PRO A 31 -3.23 -18.44 -7.51
C PRO A 31 -2.84 -16.96 -7.65
N GLU A 32 -2.69 -16.49 -8.89
CA GLU A 32 -2.33 -15.10 -9.22
C GLU A 32 -3.45 -14.14 -8.84
N GLY A 33 -4.70 -14.49 -9.16
CA GLY A 33 -5.86 -13.69 -8.80
C GLY A 33 -6.04 -13.57 -7.28
N ARG A 34 -5.87 -14.68 -6.54
CA ARG A 34 -5.87 -14.66 -5.07
C ARG A 34 -4.73 -13.82 -4.51
N SER A 35 -3.54 -13.90 -5.10
CA SER A 35 -2.39 -13.06 -4.74
C SER A 35 -2.70 -11.57 -4.93
N ALA A 36 -3.25 -11.19 -6.10
CA ALA A 36 -3.64 -9.82 -6.39
C ALA A 36 -4.67 -9.27 -5.40
N LEU A 37 -5.67 -10.08 -5.01
CA LEU A 37 -6.64 -9.68 -3.99
C LEU A 37 -5.98 -9.47 -2.62
N LYS A 38 -5.05 -10.35 -2.23
CA LYS A 38 -4.32 -10.24 -0.96
C LYS A 38 -3.49 -8.94 -0.92
N VAL A 39 -2.72 -8.67 -1.98
CA VAL A 39 -1.94 -7.45 -2.12
C VAL A 39 -2.85 -6.22 -2.10
N SER A 40 -3.88 -6.18 -2.95
CA SER A 40 -4.78 -5.01 -3.01
C SER A 40 -5.45 -4.70 -1.66
N ARG A 41 -5.94 -5.73 -0.94
CA ARG A 41 -6.53 -5.54 0.40
C ARG A 41 -5.53 -4.96 1.40
N ARG A 42 -4.30 -5.49 1.38
CA ARG A 42 -3.21 -5.03 2.23
C ARG A 42 -2.87 -3.57 1.93
N LEU A 43 -2.73 -3.19 0.66
CA LEU A 43 -2.44 -1.83 0.23
C LEU A 43 -3.57 -0.86 0.63
N LYS A 44 -4.85 -1.22 0.42
CA LYS A 44 -6.00 -0.41 0.88
C LYS A 44 -6.03 -0.25 2.40
N SER A 45 -5.62 -1.28 3.15
CA SER A 45 -5.52 -1.18 4.61
C SER A 45 -4.39 -0.25 5.04
N LEU A 46 -3.22 -0.33 4.40
CA LEU A 46 -2.09 0.56 4.69
C LEU A 46 -2.41 2.01 4.33
N GLN A 47 -2.99 2.26 3.16
CA GLN A 47 -3.46 3.59 2.75
C GLN A 47 -4.37 4.19 3.81
N ARG A 48 -5.38 3.44 4.28
CA ARG A 48 -6.30 3.93 5.32
C ARG A 48 -5.58 4.33 6.60
N ASP A 49 -4.61 3.55 7.05
CA ASP A 49 -3.85 3.88 8.25
C ASP A 49 -2.91 5.07 8.04
N ILE A 50 -2.26 5.18 6.88
CA ILE A 50 -1.42 6.32 6.50
C ILE A 50 -2.25 7.61 6.53
N MET A 51 -3.43 7.60 5.90
CA MET A 51 -4.32 8.76 5.86
C MET A 51 -4.90 9.09 7.24
N ALA A 52 -5.18 8.08 8.07
CA ALA A 52 -5.62 8.31 9.44
C ALA A 52 -4.52 8.97 10.30
N CYS A 53 -3.29 8.47 10.23
CA CYS A 53 -2.14 9.08 10.90
C CYS A 53 -1.93 10.53 10.45
N ARG A 54 -1.97 10.79 9.13
CA ARG A 54 -1.85 12.14 8.58
C ARG A 54 -2.94 13.08 9.10
N LYS A 55 -4.19 12.61 9.20
CA LYS A 55 -5.31 13.39 9.77
C LYS A 55 -5.14 13.66 11.27
N GLU A 56 -4.50 12.76 12.01
CA GLU A 56 -4.17 12.92 13.43
C GLU A 56 -3.01 13.90 13.67
N GLY A 57 -2.30 14.32 12.61
CA GLY A 57 -1.08 15.12 12.71
C GLY A 57 0.17 14.29 13.01
N SER A 58 0.03 12.97 13.16
CA SER A 58 1.15 12.05 13.32
C SER A 58 1.77 11.74 11.94
N ARG A 59 3.09 11.88 11.82
CA ARG A 59 3.80 11.53 10.57
C ARG A 59 4.03 10.02 10.48
N ALA A 60 3.65 9.44 9.35
CA ALA A 60 4.10 8.11 8.94
C ALA A 60 5.62 8.15 8.74
N ARG A 61 6.34 7.13 9.19
CA ARG A 61 7.79 7.00 8.98
C ARG A 61 8.05 5.90 7.97
N PHE A 62 8.86 6.20 6.97
CA PHE A 62 9.21 5.28 5.90
C PHE A 62 10.72 5.05 5.93
N PHE A 63 11.11 3.79 6.05
CA PHE A 63 12.50 3.38 6.08
C PHE A 63 12.74 2.44 4.90
N ARG A 64 13.48 2.89 3.90
CA ARG A 64 13.89 2.02 2.80
C ARG A 64 15.11 1.21 3.25
N GLN A 65 14.99 -0.10 3.28
CA GLN A 65 16.12 -0.99 3.54
C GLN A 65 16.70 -1.44 2.20
N MET A 66 17.97 -1.13 1.97
CA MET A 66 18.70 -1.65 0.82
C MET A 66 19.07 -3.11 1.08
N GLY A 67 18.24 -4.02 0.56
CA GLY A 67 18.52 -5.46 0.46
C GLY A 67 18.51 -5.90 -1.01
N PRO A 68 18.92 -7.14 -1.32
CA PRO A 68 18.99 -7.65 -2.70
C PRO A 68 17.65 -7.59 -3.44
N ASP A 69 16.53 -7.66 -2.73
CA ASP A 69 15.17 -7.58 -3.30
C ASP A 69 14.47 -6.22 -3.09
N GLY A 70 15.12 -5.26 -2.43
CA GLY A 70 14.53 -3.96 -2.07
C GLY A 70 13.31 -4.09 -1.17
N GLU A 71 13.49 -3.91 0.14
CA GLU A 71 12.37 -3.94 1.10
C GLU A 71 12.17 -2.55 1.70
N THR A 72 10.94 -2.05 1.63
CA THR A 72 10.54 -0.81 2.28
C THR A 72 9.76 -1.13 3.55
N ARG A 73 10.32 -0.70 4.69
CA ARG A 73 9.68 -0.78 6.00
C ARG A 73 8.87 0.48 6.24
N ILE A 74 7.58 0.31 6.49
CA ILE A 74 6.66 1.40 6.87
C ILE A 74 6.33 1.27 8.34
N GLU A 75 6.56 2.34 9.09
CA GLU A 75 6.16 2.46 10.50
C GLU A 75 5.12 3.57 10.67
N LEU A 76 3.97 3.21 11.22
CA LEU A 76 2.89 4.14 11.51
C LEU A 76 2.69 4.18 13.02
N LEU A 77 2.79 5.38 13.60
CA LEU A 77 2.37 5.65 14.97
C LEU A 77 0.91 6.10 14.93
N MET A 78 0.07 5.42 15.69
CA MET A 78 -1.39 5.60 15.67
C MET A 78 -1.84 6.09 17.04
N GLU A 79 -1.98 7.40 17.20
CA GLU A 79 -2.30 8.03 18.49
C GLU A 79 -3.66 7.59 19.01
N ARG A 80 -4.65 7.46 18.11
CA ARG A 80 -6.01 6.99 18.42
C ARG A 80 -6.09 5.69 19.20
N ILE A 81 -5.12 4.80 19.04
CA ILE A 81 -5.07 3.49 19.71
C ILE A 81 -3.81 3.31 20.54
N GLN A 82 -3.01 4.38 20.73
CA GLN A 82 -1.70 4.33 21.38
C GLN A 82 -0.83 3.16 20.87
N GLY A 83 -0.86 2.94 19.55
CA GLY A 83 -0.32 1.74 18.92
C GLY A 83 0.68 2.06 17.81
N ARG A 84 1.41 1.03 17.39
CA ARG A 84 2.31 1.08 16.24
C ARG A 84 1.97 -0.01 15.24
N ARG A 85 1.92 0.33 13.97
CA ARG A 85 1.90 -0.63 12.85
C ARG A 85 3.25 -0.63 12.16
N VAL A 86 3.83 -1.81 11.97
CA VAL A 86 5.02 -2.00 11.14
C VAL A 86 4.65 -2.90 9.97
N SER A 87 5.10 -2.57 8.76
CA SER A 87 4.83 -3.37 7.56
C SER A 87 6.02 -3.37 6.63
N MET A 88 6.43 -4.57 6.18
CA MET A 88 7.52 -4.77 5.22
C MET A 88 6.94 -4.97 3.83
N LEU A 89 7.22 -4.06 2.89
CA LEU A 89 6.78 -4.15 1.50
C LEU A 89 7.97 -4.43 0.60
N GLN A 90 7.74 -5.23 -0.44
CA GLN A 90 8.66 -5.29 -1.56
C GLN A 90 8.59 -3.99 -2.37
N ASP A 91 9.65 -3.64 -3.10
CA ASP A 91 9.69 -2.44 -3.93
C ASP A 91 8.48 -2.32 -4.88
N ALA A 92 8.08 -3.42 -5.54
CA ALA A 92 6.90 -3.41 -6.41
C ALA A 92 5.57 -3.15 -5.67
N GLU A 93 5.43 -3.61 -4.42
CA GLU A 93 4.24 -3.30 -3.60
C GLU A 93 4.27 -1.84 -3.13
N PHE A 94 5.46 -1.32 -2.83
CA PHE A 94 5.65 0.07 -2.42
C PHE A 94 5.32 1.05 -3.55
N GLU A 95 5.75 0.76 -4.78
CA GLU A 95 5.36 1.52 -5.97
C GLU A 95 3.84 1.53 -6.18
N LEU A 96 3.16 0.40 -5.99
CA LEU A 96 1.70 0.33 -6.09
C LEU A 96 1.02 1.11 -4.96
N LEU A 97 1.62 1.13 -3.77
CA LEU A 97 1.13 1.90 -2.63
C LEU A 97 1.21 3.40 -2.88
N SER A 98 2.34 3.89 -3.43
CA SER A 98 2.54 5.33 -3.68
C SER A 98 1.60 5.89 -4.74
N GLN A 99 1.11 5.05 -5.65
CA GLN A 99 0.09 5.41 -6.63
C GLN A 99 -1.32 5.56 -6.04
N LEU A 100 -1.54 5.16 -4.79
CA LEU A 100 -2.86 5.30 -4.17
C LEU A 100 -3.12 6.75 -3.74
N PRO A 101 -4.37 7.23 -3.86
CA PRO A 101 -4.71 8.61 -3.50
C PRO A 101 -4.28 9.00 -2.08
N GLY A 102 -3.60 10.14 -1.96
CA GLY A 102 -3.16 10.72 -0.70
C GLY A 102 -1.86 10.14 -0.13
N VAL A 103 -1.36 9.03 -0.69
CA VAL A 103 -0.16 8.37 -0.18
C VAL A 103 1.11 9.07 -0.63
N GLN A 104 1.19 9.49 -1.89
CA GLN A 104 2.36 10.18 -2.43
C GLN A 104 2.66 11.46 -1.63
N GLU A 105 1.62 12.24 -1.32
CA GLU A 105 1.76 13.46 -0.51
C GLU A 105 2.21 13.12 0.92
N ALA A 106 1.68 12.04 1.51
CA ALA A 106 2.10 11.59 2.83
C ALA A 106 3.56 11.09 2.86
N LEU A 107 4.06 10.54 1.74
CA LEU A 107 5.46 10.15 1.58
C LEU A 107 6.37 11.37 1.50
N GLU A 108 5.98 12.37 0.71
CA GLU A 108 6.73 13.62 0.56
C GLU A 108 6.84 14.38 1.89
N GLU A 109 5.73 14.53 2.63
CA GLU A 109 5.71 15.14 3.97
C GLU A 109 6.58 14.40 5.01
N ALA A 110 6.78 13.10 4.82
CA ALA A 110 7.62 12.28 5.70
C ALA A 110 9.12 12.34 5.33
N LEU A 111 9.43 12.68 4.07
CA LEU A 111 10.80 12.83 3.56
C LEU A 111 11.34 14.25 3.76
N GLU A 112 10.47 15.26 3.84
CA GLU A 112 10.88 16.61 4.24
C GLU A 112 11.39 16.58 5.69
N PRO A 113 12.68 16.85 5.95
CA PRO A 113 13.17 16.99 7.30
C PRO A 113 12.40 18.13 7.97
N ALA A 114 12.00 17.92 9.23
CA ALA A 114 11.52 19.03 10.06
C ALA A 114 12.58 20.13 10.03
N ALA A 115 12.24 21.26 9.41
CA ALA A 115 13.02 22.49 9.46
C ALA A 115 13.11 23.00 10.91
#